data_AF-A0A820SDT7-F1
#
_entry.id   AF-A0A820SDT7-F1
#
_cell.length_a   1.000
_cell.length_b   1.000
_cell.length_c   1.000
_cell.angle_alpha   90.00
_cell.angle_beta   90.00
_cell.angle_gamma   90.00
#
_symmetry.space_group_name_H-M   'P 1'
#
loop_
_entity.id
_entity.type
_entity.pdbx_description
1 polymer ?
#
loop_
_entity_poly.entity_id
_entity_poly.type
_entity_poly.pdbx_seq_one_letter_code
_entity_poly.pdbx_strand_id
1 'polypeptide(L)'
;MQADKIIDHIVKWLKDYAVQNSGIQVFTAILYYFAQLNGYLVDANVNKVEDYSIGYFTKYGNGRVDINPIDDLLKSEVRALARELGATYDELEWAVKQYEKENIDEQMTEREEKVMNIFLQRHQSNMHKMKAIPICIIPKEFKQST
;
A
#
# COMPACT_ATOMS: atom_id res chain seq x y z
N MET A 1 35.26 -18.11 -18.70
CA MET A 1 35.58 -16.67 -18.56
C MET A 1 34.48 -15.73 -19.07
N GLN A 2 33.94 -15.90 -20.29
CA GLN A 2 32.78 -15.08 -20.75
C GLN A 2 31.44 -15.64 -20.23
N ALA A 3 31.29 -16.98 -20.20
CA ALA A 3 30.09 -17.64 -19.69
C ALA A 3 29.85 -17.38 -18.19
N ASP A 4 30.90 -17.47 -17.35
CA ASP A 4 30.79 -17.26 -15.90
C ASP A 4 30.28 -15.85 -15.56
N LYS A 5 30.80 -14.83 -16.26
CA LYS A 5 30.34 -13.44 -16.10
C LYS A 5 28.87 -13.25 -16.49
N ILE A 6 28.41 -13.95 -17.53
CA ILE A 6 27.00 -13.92 -17.95
C ILE A 6 26.13 -14.61 -16.90
N ILE A 7 26.56 -15.77 -16.39
CA ILE A 7 25.85 -16.50 -15.33
C ILE A 7 25.73 -15.64 -14.08
N ASP A 8 26.82 -15.03 -13.62
CA ASP A 8 26.82 -14.17 -12.44
C ASP A 8 25.88 -12.97 -12.59
N HIS A 9 25.86 -12.36 -13.78
CA HIS A 9 24.94 -11.27 -14.10
C HIS A 9 23.47 -11.73 -14.05
N ILE A 10 23.14 -12.87 -14.66
CA ILE A 10 21.78 -13.44 -14.65
C ILE A 10 21.36 -13.77 -13.22
N VAL A 11 22.21 -14.42 -12.45
CA VAL A 11 21.92 -14.79 -11.05
C VAL A 11 21.69 -13.54 -10.20
N LYS A 12 22.53 -12.51 -10.36
CA LYS A 12 22.34 -11.24 -9.65
C LYS A 12 21.02 -10.58 -10.06
N TRP A 13 20.73 -10.50 -11.35
CA TRP A 13 19.49 -9.92 -11.86
C TRP A 13 18.25 -10.65 -11.32
N LEU A 14 18.27 -11.99 -11.31
CA LEU A 14 17.18 -12.81 -10.76
C LEU A 14 16.99 -12.57 -9.25
N LYS A 15 18.08 -12.46 -8.49
CA LYS A 15 18.02 -12.14 -7.05
C LYS A 15 17.42 -10.76 -6.82
N ASP A 16 17.90 -9.74 -7.54
CA ASP A 16 17.42 -8.37 -7.41
C ASP A 16 15.93 -8.29 -7.77
N TYR A 17 15.52 -8.94 -8.86
CA TYR A 17 14.12 -9.04 -9.28
C TYR A 17 13.25 -9.74 -8.22
N ALA A 18 13.71 -10.87 -7.67
CA ALA A 18 12.98 -11.61 -6.65
C ALA A 18 12.81 -10.79 -5.37
N VAL A 19 13.86 -10.11 -4.91
CA VAL A 19 13.80 -9.27 -3.68
C VAL A 19 12.79 -8.14 -3.85
N GLN A 20 12.70 -7.53 -5.04
CA GLN A 20 11.78 -6.43 -5.29
C GLN A 20 10.31 -6.86 -5.39
N ASN A 21 10.03 -8.05 -5.92
CA ASN A 21 8.65 -8.45 -6.28
C ASN A 21 8.05 -9.52 -5.35
N SER A 22 8.87 -10.39 -4.76
CA SER A 22 8.39 -11.58 -4.02
C SER A 22 7.53 -11.21 -2.81
N GLY A 23 7.83 -10.13 -2.10
CA GLY A 23 7.06 -9.69 -0.94
C GLY A 23 5.59 -9.47 -1.27
N ILE A 24 5.30 -8.78 -2.38
CA ILE A 24 3.93 -8.45 -2.76
C ILE A 24 3.19 -9.65 -3.38
N GLN A 25 3.93 -10.55 -4.05
CA GLN A 25 3.37 -11.80 -4.59
C GLN A 25 2.97 -12.76 -3.46
N VAL A 26 3.84 -12.92 -2.45
CA VAL A 26 3.54 -13.74 -1.26
C VAL A 26 2.38 -13.13 -0.47
N PHE A 27 2.38 -11.81 -0.27
CA PHE A 27 1.27 -11.11 0.39
C PHE A 27 -0.07 -11.39 -0.32
N THR A 28 -0.09 -11.28 -1.64
CA THR A 28 -1.29 -11.56 -2.45
C THR A 28 -1.73 -13.01 -2.31
N ALA A 29 -0.79 -13.97 -2.31
CA ALA A 29 -1.12 -15.38 -2.09
C ALA A 29 -1.77 -15.63 -0.71
N ILE A 30 -1.29 -14.94 0.34
CA ILE A 30 -1.87 -15.01 1.69
C ILE A 30 -3.28 -14.42 1.73
N LEU A 31 -3.52 -13.28 1.07
CA LEU A 31 -4.87 -12.70 0.96
C LEU A 31 -5.85 -13.69 0.32
N TYR A 32 -5.46 -14.33 -0.78
CA TYR A 32 -6.28 -15.35 -1.43
C TYR A 32 -6.56 -16.56 -0.52
N TYR A 33 -5.58 -16.98 0.28
CA TYR A 33 -5.79 -18.04 1.26
C TYR A 33 -6.89 -17.66 2.26
N PHE A 34 -6.82 -16.47 2.86
CA PHE A 34 -7.86 -16.00 3.78
C PHE A 34 -9.21 -15.77 3.09
N ALA A 35 -9.20 -15.23 1.87
CA ALA A 35 -10.41 -15.02 1.10
C ALA A 35 -11.13 -16.35 0.83
N GLN A 36 -10.40 -17.38 0.44
CA GLN A 36 -10.97 -18.71 0.21
C GLN A 36 -11.54 -19.35 1.48
N LEU A 37 -10.87 -19.18 2.64
CA LEU A 37 -11.37 -19.68 3.91
C LEU A 37 -12.68 -19.02 4.36
N ASN A 38 -12.91 -17.77 3.96
CA ASN A 38 -14.06 -16.97 4.41
C ASN A 38 -15.12 -16.76 3.31
N GLY A 39 -14.89 -17.25 2.10
CA GLY A 39 -15.77 -16.98 0.95
C GLY A 39 -15.76 -15.51 0.51
N TYR A 40 -14.62 -14.82 0.64
CA TYR A 40 -14.44 -13.43 0.23
C TYR A 40 -13.77 -13.32 -1.15
N LEU A 41 -13.81 -12.12 -1.72
CA LEU A 41 -13.07 -11.74 -2.92
C LEU A 41 -11.87 -10.87 -2.54
N VAL A 42 -10.83 -10.90 -3.36
CA VAL A 42 -9.66 -10.03 -3.23
C VAL A 42 -9.81 -8.82 -4.14
N ASP A 43 -9.67 -7.61 -3.60
CA ASP A 43 -9.75 -6.35 -4.35
C ASP A 43 -8.38 -5.71 -4.60
N ALA A 44 -8.30 -4.90 -5.67
CA ALA A 44 -7.16 -4.02 -5.96
C ALA A 44 -7.49 -2.55 -5.70
N ASN A 45 -6.43 -1.75 -5.66
CA ASN A 45 -6.46 -0.30 -5.53
C ASN A 45 -5.66 0.40 -6.64
N VAL A 46 -5.53 -0.25 -7.80
CA VAL A 46 -4.79 0.26 -8.96
C VAL A 46 -5.75 1.06 -9.83
N ASN A 47 -5.38 2.27 -10.24
CA ASN A 47 -6.23 3.10 -11.11
C ASN A 47 -5.82 2.98 -12.59
N LYS A 48 -6.63 3.53 -13.50
CA LYS A 48 -6.48 3.39 -14.96
C LYS A 48 -5.09 3.71 -15.51
N VAL A 49 -4.44 4.72 -14.95
CA VAL A 49 -3.10 5.11 -15.37
C VAL A 49 -2.08 4.07 -14.93
N GLU A 50 -2.17 3.63 -13.67
CA GLU A 50 -1.24 2.66 -13.08
C GLU A 50 -1.40 1.27 -13.74
N ASP A 51 -2.61 0.83 -14.08
CA ASP A 51 -2.83 -0.48 -14.74
C ASP A 51 -2.56 -0.42 -16.25
N TYR A 52 -3.44 0.25 -17.01
CA TYR A 52 -3.45 0.15 -18.47
C TYR A 52 -2.44 1.05 -19.20
N SER A 53 -1.98 2.14 -18.57
CA SER A 53 -1.14 3.12 -19.26
C SER A 53 0.35 2.83 -19.08
N ILE A 54 0.80 2.71 -17.82
CA ILE A 54 2.23 2.55 -17.51
C ILE A 54 2.59 1.21 -16.88
N GLY A 55 1.61 0.36 -16.53
CA GLY A 55 1.85 -0.95 -15.92
C GLY A 55 2.60 -0.87 -14.59
N TYR A 56 2.29 0.15 -13.76
CA TYR A 56 2.89 0.39 -12.46
C TYR A 56 2.29 -0.51 -11.38
N PHE A 57 2.50 -1.81 -11.53
CA PHE A 57 2.12 -2.83 -10.57
C PHE A 57 3.01 -4.06 -10.71
N THR A 58 3.04 -4.91 -9.69
CA THR A 58 3.73 -6.19 -9.76
C THR A 58 2.78 -7.23 -10.32
N LYS A 59 3.14 -7.81 -11.46
CA LYS A 59 2.42 -8.95 -12.04
C LYS A 59 2.35 -10.11 -11.05
N TYR A 60 1.15 -10.64 -10.86
CA TYR A 60 0.82 -11.65 -9.84
C TYR A 60 1.01 -11.22 -8.37
N GLY A 61 1.34 -9.96 -8.13
CA GLY A 61 1.25 -9.30 -6.82
C GLY A 61 -0.05 -8.51 -6.74
N ASN A 62 0.03 -7.20 -6.52
CA ASN A 62 -1.15 -6.32 -6.46
C ASN A 62 -2.01 -6.30 -7.74
N GLY A 63 -1.47 -6.71 -8.90
CA GLY A 63 -2.27 -6.89 -10.13
C GLY A 63 -3.05 -8.21 -10.21
N ARG A 64 -2.93 -9.11 -9.23
CA ARG A 64 -3.73 -10.35 -9.16
C ARG A 64 -4.83 -10.16 -8.14
N VAL A 65 -6.02 -9.84 -8.63
CA VAL A 65 -7.22 -9.59 -7.83
C VAL A 65 -8.46 -10.11 -8.55
N ASP A 66 -9.56 -10.27 -7.83
CA ASP A 66 -10.85 -10.67 -8.39
C ASP A 66 -11.63 -9.45 -8.89
N ILE A 67 -11.51 -8.32 -8.19
CA ILE A 67 -12.18 -7.06 -8.52
C ILE A 67 -11.24 -5.87 -8.37
N ASN A 68 -11.39 -4.84 -9.19
CA ASN A 68 -10.71 -3.56 -9.03
C ASN A 68 -11.74 -2.42 -9.19
N PRO A 69 -12.26 -1.85 -8.08
CA PRO A 69 -13.38 -0.91 -8.13
C PRO A 69 -13.01 0.47 -8.72
N ILE A 70 -11.73 0.79 -8.84
CA ILE A 70 -11.24 2.08 -9.35
C ILE A 70 -10.44 1.95 -10.65
N ASP A 71 -10.50 0.79 -11.29
CA ASP A 71 -9.68 0.45 -12.45
C ASP A 71 -9.89 1.39 -13.64
N ASP A 72 -11.12 1.90 -13.79
CA ASP A 72 -11.47 2.81 -14.88
C ASP A 72 -11.31 4.30 -14.53
N LEU A 73 -10.91 4.62 -13.30
CA LEU A 73 -10.76 6.00 -12.85
C LEU A 73 -9.35 6.52 -13.14
N LEU A 74 -9.25 7.75 -13.62
CA LEU A 74 -8.01 8.52 -13.63
C LEU A 74 -7.65 8.94 -12.19
N LYS A 75 -6.36 9.19 -11.93
CA LYS A 75 -5.91 9.65 -10.60
C LYS A 75 -6.62 10.93 -10.14
N SER A 76 -6.95 11.82 -11.07
CA SER A 76 -7.74 13.03 -10.81
C SER A 76 -9.16 12.72 -10.31
N GLU A 77 -9.79 11.68 -10.87
CA GLU A 77 -11.13 11.23 -10.47
C GLU A 77 -11.09 10.52 -9.11
N VAL A 78 -10.07 9.70 -8.87
CA VAL A 78 -9.82 9.11 -7.54
C VAL A 78 -9.63 10.22 -6.49
N ARG A 79 -8.87 11.28 -6.79
CA ARG A 79 -8.73 12.45 -5.89
C ARG A 79 -10.05 13.21 -5.71
N ALA A 80 -10.87 13.29 -6.75
CA ALA A 80 -12.18 13.93 -6.68
C ALA A 80 -13.12 13.21 -5.69
N LEU A 81 -13.01 11.89 -5.53
CA LEU A 81 -13.79 11.12 -4.56
C LEU A 81 -13.54 11.54 -3.10
N ALA A 82 -12.41 12.18 -2.79
CA ALA A 82 -12.17 12.71 -1.45
C ALA A 82 -13.31 13.63 -0.98
N ARG A 83 -13.91 14.40 -1.91
CA ARG A 83 -14.99 15.35 -1.60
C ARG A 83 -16.21 14.67 -0.98
N GLU A 84 -16.47 13.41 -1.29
CA GLU A 84 -17.55 12.62 -0.69
C GLU A 84 -17.33 12.36 0.82
N LEU A 85 -16.10 12.50 1.31
CA LEU A 85 -15.76 12.45 2.73
C LEU A 85 -15.96 13.81 3.44
N GLY A 86 -16.34 14.87 2.72
CA GLY A 86 -16.51 16.22 3.25
C GLY A 86 -15.25 17.10 3.23
N ALA A 87 -14.16 16.61 2.63
CA ALA A 87 -12.87 17.30 2.48
C ALA A 87 -12.29 17.09 1.08
N THR A 88 -11.54 18.05 0.55
CA THR A 88 -10.77 17.86 -0.67
C THR A 88 -9.51 17.03 -0.39
N TYR A 89 -8.92 16.48 -1.43
CA TYR A 89 -7.67 15.73 -1.29
C TYR A 89 -6.52 16.63 -0.76
N ASP A 90 -6.43 17.88 -1.23
CA ASP A 90 -5.41 18.83 -0.77
C ASP A 90 -5.59 19.20 0.72
N GLU A 91 -6.85 19.33 1.17
CA GLU A 91 -7.19 19.54 2.58
C GLU A 91 -6.79 18.32 3.44
N LEU A 92 -7.00 17.10 2.95
CA LEU A 92 -6.55 15.89 3.65
C LEU A 92 -5.01 15.77 3.69
N GLU A 93 -4.32 16.11 2.60
CA GLU A 93 -2.85 16.15 2.58
C GLU A 93 -2.30 17.20 3.57
N TRP A 94 -2.94 18.37 3.64
CA TRP A 94 -2.62 19.37 4.65
C TRP A 94 -2.84 18.81 6.07
N ALA A 95 -3.95 18.11 6.33
CA ALA A 95 -4.23 17.56 7.66
C ALA A 95 -3.19 16.52 8.08
N VAL A 96 -2.74 15.66 7.15
CA VAL A 96 -1.63 14.72 7.39
C VAL A 96 -0.35 15.47 7.77
N LYS A 97 0.02 16.51 6.99
CA LYS A 97 1.22 17.32 7.27
C LYS A 97 1.16 18.04 8.61
N GLN A 98 -0.03 18.47 9.05
CA GLN A 98 -0.19 19.08 10.36
C GLN A 98 -0.10 18.05 11.49
N TYR A 99 -0.66 16.86 11.30
CA TYR A 99 -0.59 15.77 12.28
C TYR A 99 0.84 15.25 12.51
N GLU A 100 1.67 15.25 11.47
CA GLU A 100 3.08 14.84 11.57
C GLU A 100 4.00 15.87 12.24
N LYS A 101 3.54 17.12 12.41
CA LYS A 101 4.33 18.14 13.13
C LYS A 101 4.31 17.87 14.63
N GLU A 102 5.45 18.12 15.28
CA GLU A 102 5.59 18.01 16.74
C GLU A 102 4.76 19.04 17.51
N ASN A 103 4.50 20.21 16.90
CA ASN A 103 3.63 21.26 17.42
C ASN A 103 2.50 21.53 16.42
N ILE A 104 1.27 21.21 16.81
CA ILE A 104 0.06 21.53 16.04
C ILE A 104 -0.15 23.05 16.10
N ASP A 105 -0.46 23.66 14.95
CA ASP A 105 -0.77 25.09 14.89
C ASP A 105 -2.03 25.38 15.71
N GLU A 106 -1.92 26.14 16.80
CA GLU A 106 -3.04 26.38 17.72
C GLU A 106 -4.12 27.30 17.12
N GLN A 107 -3.82 28.00 16.01
CA GLN A 107 -4.76 28.86 15.31
C GLN A 107 -5.22 28.22 14.00
N MET A 108 -6.28 27.42 14.08
CA MET A 108 -6.94 26.83 12.91
C MET A 108 -8.23 27.59 12.58
N THR A 109 -8.53 27.72 11.30
CA THR A 109 -9.85 28.19 10.85
C THR A 109 -10.94 27.13 11.12
N GLU A 110 -12.21 27.53 11.13
CA GLU A 110 -13.34 26.59 11.28
C GLU A 110 -13.33 25.48 10.21
N ARG A 111 -12.92 25.79 8.97
CA ARG A 111 -12.80 24.82 7.89
C ARG A 111 -11.69 23.80 8.18
N GLU A 112 -10.53 24.29 8.61
CA GLU A 112 -9.37 23.48 8.96
C GLU A 112 -9.65 22.56 10.15
N GLU A 113 -10.35 23.05 11.17
CA GLU A 113 -10.79 22.24 12.31
C GLU A 113 -11.74 21.12 11.85
N LYS A 114 -12.71 21.43 10.98
CA LYS A 114 -13.63 20.43 10.42
C LYS A 114 -12.89 19.36 9.62
N VAL A 115 -11.95 19.76 8.77
CA VAL A 115 -11.11 18.83 7.98
C VAL A 115 -10.25 17.97 8.91
N MET A 116 -9.62 18.57 9.92
CA MET A 116 -8.81 17.85 10.89
C MET A 116 -9.63 16.82 11.67
N ASN A 117 -10.85 17.17 12.06
CA ASN A 117 -11.77 16.23 12.72
C ASN A 117 -12.14 15.05 11.81
N ILE A 118 -12.43 15.29 10.52
CA ILE A 118 -12.67 14.22 9.54
C ILE A 118 -11.44 13.31 9.44
N PHE A 119 -10.25 13.90 9.31
CA PHE A 119 -8.99 13.17 9.24
C PHE A 119 -8.76 12.31 10.50
N LEU A 120 -8.82 12.90 11.69
CA LEU A 120 -8.54 12.23 12.96
C LEU A 120 -9.53 11.07 13.21
N GLN A 121 -10.82 11.29 12.95
CA GLN A 121 -11.84 10.25 13.09
C GLN A 121 -11.53 9.04 12.20
N ARG A 122 -11.17 9.28 10.93
CA ARG A 122 -10.82 8.23 9.97
C ARG A 122 -9.48 7.59 10.30
N HIS A 123 -8.49 8.36 10.71
CA HIS A 123 -7.17 7.88 11.10
C HIS A 123 -7.28 6.93 12.28
N GLN A 124 -7.94 7.35 13.37
CA GLN A 124 -8.19 6.53 14.57
C GLN A 124 -8.91 5.22 14.24
N SER A 125 -9.98 5.29 13.44
CA SER A 125 -10.75 4.10 13.04
C SER A 125 -9.92 3.11 12.22
N ASN A 126 -8.96 3.61 11.42
CA ASN A 126 -8.11 2.80 10.55
C ASN A 126 -6.72 2.48 11.15
N MET A 127 -6.45 2.86 12.41
CA MET A 127 -5.14 2.60 13.04
C MET A 127 -4.76 1.12 13.03
N HIS A 128 -5.73 0.21 13.06
CA HIS A 128 -5.49 -1.23 12.97
C HIS A 128 -4.87 -1.66 11.62
N LYS A 129 -5.01 -0.86 10.55
CA LYS A 129 -4.38 -1.07 9.24
C LYS A 129 -2.98 -0.47 9.14
N MET A 130 -2.65 0.48 10.02
CA MET A 130 -1.37 1.21 10.02
C MET A 130 -0.39 0.66 11.05
N LYS A 131 -0.89 0.02 12.12
CA LYS A 131 -0.05 -0.75 13.04
C LYS A 131 0.62 -1.85 12.25
N ALA A 132 1.95 -1.95 12.41
CA ALA A 132 2.71 -3.02 11.77
C ALA A 132 2.08 -4.37 12.09
N ILE A 133 1.97 -5.23 11.07
CA ILE A 133 1.53 -6.61 11.26
C ILE A 133 2.46 -7.22 12.33
N PRO A 134 1.92 -7.84 13.39
CA PRO A 134 2.75 -8.42 14.43
C PRO A 134 3.69 -9.45 13.81
N ILE A 135 5.00 -9.17 13.86
CA ILE A 135 6.04 -10.08 13.37
C ILE A 135 6.49 -10.91 14.56
N CYS A 136 6.41 -12.23 14.41
CA CYS A 136 7.08 -13.13 15.35
C CYS A 136 8.59 -12.99 15.14
N ILE A 137 9.26 -12.32 16.08
CA ILE A 137 10.72 -12.22 16.09
C ILE A 137 11.26 -13.55 16.58
N ILE A 138 11.84 -14.34 15.69
CA ILE A 138 12.54 -15.57 16.05
C ILE A 138 13.84 -15.19 16.78
N PRO A 139 14.03 -15.61 18.06
CA PRO A 139 15.27 -15.39 18.80
C PRO A 139 16.50 -15.95 18.09
N LYS A 140 17.67 -15.34 18.31
CA LYS A 140 18.90 -15.69 17.57
C LYS A 140 19.36 -17.11 17.86
N GLU A 141 19.13 -17.60 19.08
CA GLU A 141 19.42 -18.95 19.54
C GLU A 141 18.71 -20.04 18.72
N PHE A 142 17.56 -19.74 18.12
CA PHE A 142 16.81 -20.68 17.27
C PHE A 142 17.13 -20.52 15.77
N LYS A 143 17.91 -19.50 15.38
CA LYS A 143 18.35 -19.28 13.99
C LYS A 143 19.60 -20.09 13.63
N GLN A 144 20.24 -20.75 14.59
CA GLN A 144 21.35 -21.66 14.34
C GLN A 144 20.82 -23.10 14.30
N SER A 145 20.65 -23.61 13.10
CA SER A 145 20.36 -25.02 12.83
C SER A 145 21.12 -25.41 11.57
N THR A 146 22.28 -26.06 11.78
CA THR A 146 23.11 -26.84 10.81
C THR A 146 23.53 -26.20 9.50
#